data_AF-A0A6L8U3Z5-F1
#
_entry.id   AF-A0A6L8U3Z5-F1
#
_cell.length_a   1.000
_cell.length_b   1.000
_cell.length_c   1.000
_cell.angle_alpha   90.00
_cell.angle_beta   90.00
_cell.angle_gamma   90.00
#
_symmetry.space_group_name_H-M   'P 1'
#
loop_
_entity.id
_entity.type
_entity.pdbx_description
1 polymer ?
#
loop_
_entity_poly.entity_id
_entity_poly.type
_entity_poly.pdbx_seq_one_letter_code
_entity_poly.pdbx_strand_id
1 'polypeptide(L)'
;MKRILTIAMMAVISLYAIAQKNPVDILIDLEFADTLEANTMDTLKLTPDTKQQTSVVEGTEKTTSPDTTKIRFGKRNIVIVEKDGTTSIEIPELKESGENIEIREKSKPKKFKGHWAAVEWGFNGYMDANHSINMKDDLRYLELKQGRSWNFNINFLQYSLGFNTDKAGLVTGLGFEFNNYHFRNPITLTAGTPVTGADSTYILDPNKNVVKSKFSTTHLTVPLLFEFQIPTGHSKHRIFFSTGVIGGVKIGSSTKVQYEGTKKGKDKTRNDFNLSQFRYGLTARIGYGGFRVFANYYPTPLFEEGKGPELYPFTVGLILLKL
;
A
#
# COMPACT_ATOMS: atom_id res chain seq x y z
N MET A 1 19.32 -11.33 -12.09
CA MET A 1 19.48 -10.84 -10.70
C MET A 1 20.31 -9.57 -10.61
N LYS A 2 21.66 -9.57 -10.73
CA LYS A 2 22.52 -8.39 -10.45
C LYS A 2 21.94 -7.00 -10.86
N ARG A 3 21.53 -6.80 -12.12
CA ARG A 3 20.93 -5.52 -12.60
C ARG A 3 19.71 -5.03 -11.81
N ILE A 4 18.87 -5.94 -11.28
CA ILE A 4 17.68 -5.57 -10.48
C ILE A 4 18.12 -5.05 -9.10
N LEU A 5 19.15 -5.66 -8.51
CA LEU A 5 19.74 -5.19 -7.25
C LEU A 5 20.37 -3.80 -7.43
N THR A 6 21.03 -3.55 -8.57
CA THR A 6 21.57 -2.23 -8.92
C THR A 6 20.46 -1.18 -9.03
N ILE A 7 19.34 -1.48 -9.69
CA ILE A 7 18.20 -0.56 -9.81
C ILE A 7 17.55 -0.27 -8.45
N ALA A 8 17.36 -1.29 -7.60
CA ALA A 8 16.84 -1.10 -6.25
C ALA A 8 17.79 -0.25 -5.37
N MET A 9 19.11 -0.47 -5.48
CA MET A 9 20.12 0.32 -4.79
C MET A 9 20.17 1.76 -5.29
N MET A 10 20.07 1.99 -6.60
CA MET A 10 19.96 3.34 -7.18
C MET A 10 18.70 4.07 -6.72
N ALA A 11 17.55 3.39 -6.61
CA ALA A 11 16.31 3.98 -6.12
C ALA A 11 16.39 4.41 -4.64
N VAL A 12 17.12 3.65 -3.80
CA VAL A 12 17.39 4.04 -2.40
C VAL A 12 18.32 5.25 -2.34
N ILE A 13 19.34 5.29 -3.21
CA ILE A 13 20.28 6.43 -3.29
C ILE A 13 19.58 7.70 -3.81
N SER A 14 18.68 7.59 -4.80
CA SER A 14 17.92 8.74 -5.29
C SER A 14 16.89 9.24 -4.26
N LEU A 15 16.24 8.35 -3.49
CA LEU A 15 15.40 8.75 -2.35
C LEU A 15 16.18 9.52 -1.29
N TYR A 16 17.42 9.09 -0.99
CA TYR A 16 18.30 9.82 -0.07
C TYR A 16 18.72 11.19 -0.61
N ALA A 17 19.05 11.30 -1.90
CA ALA A 17 19.41 12.58 -2.54
C ALA A 17 18.22 13.56 -2.63
N ILE A 18 17.01 13.07 -2.92
CA ILE A 18 15.78 13.89 -2.94
C ILE A 18 15.47 14.43 -1.54
N ALA A 19 15.70 13.64 -0.48
CA ALA A 19 15.54 14.07 0.90
C ALA A 19 16.57 15.15 1.36
N GLN A 20 17.56 15.50 0.54
CA GLN A 20 18.54 16.56 0.80
C GLN A 20 18.33 17.83 -0.03
N LYS A 21 17.39 17.87 -0.99
CA LYS A 21 17.04 19.09 -1.74
C LYS A 21 16.04 19.96 -0.97
N ASN A 22 16.11 21.28 -1.14
CA ASN A 22 15.06 22.17 -0.67
C ASN A 22 13.79 22.00 -1.51
N PRO A 23 12.58 22.19 -0.94
CA PRO A 23 11.32 22.02 -1.67
C PRO A 23 11.14 23.01 -2.83
N VAL A 24 11.78 24.19 -2.78
CA VAL A 24 11.73 25.20 -3.84
C VAL A 24 12.47 24.72 -5.10
N ASP A 25 13.66 24.14 -4.94
CA ASP A 25 14.46 23.64 -6.05
C ASP A 25 13.75 22.49 -6.80
N ILE A 26 12.99 21.67 -6.06
CA ILE A 26 12.19 20.56 -6.61
C ILE A 26 11.02 21.07 -7.46
N LEU A 27 10.41 22.21 -7.10
CA LEU A 27 9.32 22.81 -7.88
C LEU A 27 9.83 23.37 -9.22
N ILE A 28 10.99 24.04 -9.21
CA ILE A 28 11.61 24.61 -10.41
C ILE A 28 12.04 23.52 -11.40
N ASP A 29 12.62 22.42 -10.91
CA ASP A 29 12.98 21.25 -11.74
C ASP A 29 11.75 20.63 -12.46
N LEU A 30 10.56 20.71 -11.86
CA LEU A 30 9.31 20.15 -12.42
C LEU A 30 8.68 21.08 -13.47
N GLU A 31 8.65 22.39 -13.21
CA GLU A 31 8.07 23.39 -14.12
C GLU A 31 8.85 23.49 -15.45
N PHE A 32 10.17 23.24 -15.41
CA PHE A 32 11.02 23.09 -16.60
C PHE A 32 10.78 21.79 -17.40
N ALA A 33 10.13 20.78 -16.83
CA ALA A 33 9.83 19.53 -17.55
C ALA A 33 8.50 19.62 -18.33
N ASP A 34 7.44 20.14 -17.70
CA ASP A 34 6.11 20.31 -18.33
C ASP A 34 6.18 21.23 -19.56
N THR A 35 7.01 22.29 -19.48
CA THR A 35 7.22 23.25 -20.58
C THR A 35 7.93 22.66 -21.80
N LEU A 36 8.59 21.50 -21.68
CA LEU A 36 9.21 20.80 -22.81
C LEU A 36 8.23 19.87 -23.53
N GLU A 37 7.38 19.11 -22.81
CA GLU A 37 6.40 18.22 -23.46
C GLU A 37 5.31 19.01 -24.21
N ALA A 38 4.85 20.14 -23.66
CA ALA A 38 3.81 20.98 -24.26
C ALA A 38 4.10 21.45 -25.71
N ASN A 39 5.38 21.59 -26.08
CA ASN A 39 5.81 22.12 -27.38
C ASN A 39 5.86 21.08 -28.52
N THR A 40 5.53 19.80 -28.28
CA THR A 40 5.71 18.72 -29.26
C THR A 40 4.44 18.17 -29.93
N MET A 41 3.25 18.66 -29.58
CA MET A 41 1.98 17.98 -29.92
C MET A 41 0.94 18.88 -30.61
N ASP A 42 1.29 19.51 -31.73
CA ASP A 42 0.29 20.11 -32.63
C ASP A 42 0.66 20.06 -34.13
N THR A 43 0.15 19.05 -34.85
CA THR A 43 -0.13 19.05 -36.31
C THR A 43 -0.66 17.70 -36.79
N LEU A 44 -1.91 17.66 -37.29
CA LEU A 44 -2.37 16.73 -38.35
C LEU A 44 -3.74 17.18 -38.89
N LYS A 45 -4.00 17.00 -40.19
CA LYS A 45 -5.14 17.61 -40.90
C LYS A 45 -6.28 16.62 -41.21
N LEU A 46 -7.49 17.17 -41.34
CA LEU A 46 -8.72 16.48 -41.78
C LEU A 46 -8.87 16.47 -43.31
N THR A 47 -9.46 15.39 -43.85
CA THR A 47 -10.13 15.39 -45.16
C THR A 47 -11.33 14.40 -45.14
N PRO A 48 -12.54 14.79 -45.58
CA PRO A 48 -13.71 13.90 -45.69
C PRO A 48 -14.00 13.47 -47.14
N ASP A 49 -14.80 12.42 -47.35
CA ASP A 49 -15.56 12.22 -48.61
C ASP A 49 -16.84 11.38 -48.41
N THR A 50 -17.75 11.36 -49.39
CA THR A 50 -19.18 11.02 -49.24
C THR A 50 -19.77 10.23 -50.42
N LYS A 51 -20.68 9.27 -50.18
CA LYS A 51 -21.82 8.91 -51.08
C LYS A 51 -22.85 7.92 -50.48
N GLN A 52 -23.96 7.73 -51.19
CA GLN A 52 -25.10 6.84 -50.91
C GLN A 52 -25.18 5.73 -52.01
N GLN A 53 -26.19 4.86 -52.23
CA GLN A 53 -27.60 4.62 -51.78
C GLN A 53 -27.93 3.13 -52.16
N THR A 54 -29.09 2.43 -52.02
CA THR A 54 -30.48 2.72 -51.60
C THR A 54 -31.07 1.56 -50.75
N SER A 55 -32.03 0.76 -51.26
CA SER A 55 -32.94 -0.12 -50.49
C SER A 55 -33.37 -1.38 -51.25
N VAL A 56 -33.49 -2.53 -50.55
CA VAL A 56 -34.34 -3.70 -50.88
C VAL A 56 -34.87 -4.30 -49.55
N VAL A 57 -35.93 -5.10 -49.58
CA VAL A 57 -36.75 -5.54 -48.43
C VAL A 57 -36.66 -7.06 -48.17
N GLU A 58 -36.96 -7.45 -46.92
CA GLU A 58 -37.27 -8.81 -46.43
C GLU A 58 -36.17 -9.88 -46.30
N GLY A 59 -36.48 -10.92 -45.51
CA GLY A 59 -35.61 -12.03 -45.15
C GLY A 59 -35.40 -12.18 -43.63
N THR A 60 -36.27 -12.94 -42.96
CA THR A 60 -36.16 -13.25 -41.52
C THR A 60 -35.63 -14.67 -41.31
N GLU A 61 -34.34 -14.88 -41.57
CA GLU A 61 -33.69 -16.18 -41.37
C GLU A 61 -33.49 -16.48 -39.88
N LYS A 62 -33.86 -17.69 -39.46
CA LYS A 62 -33.78 -18.16 -38.07
C LYS A 62 -32.99 -19.46 -37.98
N THR A 63 -31.67 -19.36 -37.98
CA THR A 63 -30.77 -20.52 -37.84
C THR A 63 -30.63 -20.90 -36.36
N THR A 64 -31.13 -22.07 -35.97
CA THR A 64 -30.97 -22.61 -34.61
C THR A 64 -29.67 -23.36 -34.43
N SER A 65 -29.00 -23.11 -33.31
CA SER A 65 -28.04 -24.01 -32.67
C SER A 65 -28.48 -24.15 -31.21
N PRO A 66 -28.24 -25.29 -30.52
CA PRO A 66 -29.02 -25.69 -29.34
C PRO A 66 -29.21 -24.60 -28.28
N ASP A 67 -28.13 -23.92 -27.90
CA ASP A 67 -28.11 -22.99 -26.75
C ASP A 67 -28.00 -21.51 -27.17
N THR A 68 -28.37 -21.15 -28.42
CA THR A 68 -28.27 -19.77 -28.90
C THR A 68 -29.35 -19.39 -29.90
N THR A 69 -30.20 -18.43 -29.51
CA THR A 69 -31.19 -17.83 -30.41
C THR A 69 -30.63 -16.53 -31.00
N LYS A 70 -30.44 -16.52 -32.32
CA LYS A 70 -30.05 -15.32 -33.09
C LYS A 70 -31.30 -14.67 -33.69
N ILE A 71 -31.46 -13.35 -33.52
CA ILE A 71 -32.58 -12.59 -34.07
C ILE A 71 -32.02 -11.40 -34.85
N ARG A 72 -32.29 -11.35 -36.16
CA ARG A 72 -31.87 -10.25 -37.05
C ARG A 72 -32.99 -9.20 -37.17
N PHE A 73 -32.75 -8.00 -36.67
CA PHE A 73 -33.63 -6.84 -36.85
C PHE A 73 -32.92 -5.81 -37.76
N GLY A 74 -33.22 -5.89 -39.06
CA GLY A 74 -32.56 -5.07 -40.08
C GLY A 74 -31.04 -5.29 -40.08
N LYS A 75 -30.27 -4.22 -39.92
CA LYS A 75 -28.79 -4.26 -39.86
C LYS A 75 -28.22 -4.64 -38.48
N ARG A 76 -29.06 -4.95 -37.48
CA ARG A 76 -28.63 -5.33 -36.13
C ARG A 76 -28.93 -6.81 -35.86
N ASN A 77 -27.90 -7.53 -35.44
CA ASN A 77 -28.07 -8.86 -34.86
C ASN A 77 -28.21 -8.72 -33.34
N ILE A 78 -29.22 -9.37 -32.77
CA ILE A 78 -29.34 -9.60 -31.34
C ILE A 78 -29.05 -11.08 -31.12
N VAL A 79 -28.11 -11.39 -30.22
CA VAL A 79 -27.77 -12.76 -29.85
C VAL A 79 -28.21 -12.99 -28.43
N ILE A 80 -29.12 -13.95 -28.25
CA ILE A 80 -29.56 -14.44 -26.94
C ILE A 80 -28.82 -15.75 -26.70
N VAL A 81 -27.89 -15.74 -25.75
CA VAL A 81 -27.17 -16.93 -25.29
C VAL A 81 -27.77 -17.35 -23.97
N GLU A 82 -28.16 -18.61 -23.86
CA GLU A 82 -28.64 -19.20 -22.62
C GLU A 82 -27.61 -20.22 -22.15
N LYS A 83 -27.09 -20.03 -20.94
CA LYS A 83 -26.05 -20.90 -20.39
C LYS A 83 -26.19 -21.03 -18.88
N ASP A 84 -26.09 -22.26 -18.39
CA ASP A 84 -26.09 -22.61 -16.96
C ASP A 84 -27.27 -21.97 -16.18
N GLY A 85 -28.44 -21.88 -16.83
CA GLY A 85 -29.66 -21.26 -16.27
C GLY A 85 -29.68 -19.72 -16.29
N THR A 86 -28.77 -19.06 -17.02
CA THR A 86 -28.70 -17.60 -17.16
C THR A 86 -28.84 -17.16 -18.62
N THR A 87 -29.79 -16.26 -18.88
CA THR A 87 -30.02 -15.68 -20.23
C THR A 87 -29.25 -14.36 -20.36
N SER A 88 -28.37 -14.26 -21.35
CA SER A 88 -27.64 -13.03 -21.67
C SER A 88 -27.98 -12.51 -23.06
N ILE A 89 -28.18 -11.20 -23.17
CA ILE A 89 -28.54 -10.50 -24.42
C ILE A 89 -27.36 -9.66 -24.86
N GLU A 90 -26.79 -9.97 -26.03
CA GLU A 90 -25.66 -9.23 -26.60
C GLU A 90 -26.00 -8.60 -27.96
N ILE A 91 -25.45 -7.41 -28.19
CA ILE A 91 -25.59 -6.64 -29.42
C ILE A 91 -24.19 -6.42 -30.02
N PRO A 92 -23.69 -7.35 -30.85
CA PRO A 92 -22.38 -7.21 -31.48
C PRO A 92 -22.35 -6.10 -32.54
N GLU A 93 -21.27 -5.32 -32.55
CA GLU A 93 -20.95 -4.44 -33.68
C GLU A 93 -20.34 -5.26 -34.82
N LEU A 94 -20.89 -5.10 -36.03
CA LEU A 94 -20.39 -5.78 -37.21
C LEU A 94 -19.09 -5.14 -37.71
N LYS A 95 -18.07 -5.98 -37.92
CA LYS A 95 -17.02 -5.74 -38.91
C LYS A 95 -17.15 -6.81 -39.98
N GLU A 96 -17.34 -6.40 -41.23
CA GLU A 96 -17.39 -7.33 -42.35
C GLU A 96 -15.97 -7.82 -42.68
N SER A 97 -15.76 -9.11 -42.45
CA SER A 97 -14.71 -9.92 -43.06
C SER A 97 -15.34 -11.27 -43.38
N GLY A 98 -15.06 -11.82 -44.56
CA GLY A 98 -15.70 -13.04 -45.03
C GLY A 98 -15.37 -14.26 -44.17
N GLU A 99 -16.40 -15.08 -43.94
CA GLU A 99 -16.39 -16.46 -43.43
C GLU A 99 -15.71 -16.73 -42.06
N ASN A 100 -16.48 -17.38 -41.17
CA ASN A 100 -16.19 -17.62 -39.74
C ASN A 100 -16.22 -16.37 -38.85
N ILE A 101 -17.39 -16.10 -38.26
CA ILE A 101 -17.55 -15.13 -37.18
C ILE A 101 -16.99 -15.74 -35.88
N GLU A 102 -15.68 -15.57 -35.63
CA GLU A 102 -15.13 -15.74 -34.28
C GLU A 102 -15.79 -14.71 -33.35
N ILE A 103 -16.61 -15.17 -32.40
CA ILE A 103 -17.12 -14.32 -31.31
C ILE A 103 -15.98 -14.08 -30.32
N ARG A 104 -15.07 -13.17 -30.68
CA ARG A 104 -14.09 -12.63 -29.74
C ARG A 104 -14.79 -11.68 -28.77
N GLU A 105 -15.14 -12.22 -27.60
CA GLU A 105 -15.57 -11.42 -26.44
C GLU A 105 -14.65 -10.20 -26.30
N LYS A 106 -15.22 -8.98 -26.43
CA LYS A 106 -14.44 -7.74 -26.26
C LYS A 106 -13.99 -7.66 -24.81
N SER A 107 -12.79 -8.16 -24.52
CA SER A 107 -12.24 -8.24 -23.16
C SER A 107 -12.35 -6.87 -22.49
N LYS A 108 -13.15 -6.79 -21.42
CA LYS A 108 -13.48 -5.54 -20.74
C LYS A 108 -12.18 -4.81 -20.35
N PRO A 109 -12.09 -3.48 -20.57
CA PRO A 109 -10.85 -2.74 -20.32
C PRO A 109 -10.40 -2.97 -18.88
N LYS A 110 -9.14 -3.37 -18.72
CA LYS A 110 -8.59 -3.75 -17.41
C LYS A 110 -8.69 -2.55 -16.47
N LYS A 111 -9.48 -2.66 -15.41
CA LYS A 111 -9.51 -1.64 -14.36
C LYS A 111 -8.26 -1.78 -13.50
N PHE A 112 -7.66 -0.65 -13.16
CA PHE A 112 -6.56 -0.58 -12.21
C PHE A 112 -6.97 -1.15 -10.84
N LYS A 113 -6.19 -2.09 -10.28
CA LYS A 113 -6.32 -2.58 -8.90
C LYS A 113 -4.97 -2.47 -8.19
N GLY A 114 -4.88 -1.57 -7.22
CA GLY A 114 -3.68 -1.35 -6.40
C GLY A 114 -3.30 -2.52 -5.48
N HIS A 115 -2.24 -2.33 -4.70
CA HIS A 115 -1.60 -3.31 -3.80
C HIS A 115 -1.53 -2.84 -2.34
N TRP A 116 -2.63 -2.26 -1.84
CA TRP A 116 -2.81 -1.94 -0.41
C TRP A 116 -3.39 -3.11 0.38
N ALA A 117 -4.50 -3.70 -0.09
CA ALA A 117 -5.24 -4.73 0.63
C ALA A 117 -4.40 -6.01 0.77
N ALA A 118 -3.96 -6.31 1.99
CA ALA A 118 -2.91 -7.27 2.25
C ALA A 118 -2.77 -7.64 3.74
N VAL A 119 -2.05 -8.73 3.98
CA VAL A 119 -1.44 -9.04 5.28
C VAL A 119 0.06 -8.80 5.19
N GLU A 120 0.60 -8.01 6.11
CA GLU A 120 2.01 -7.56 6.08
C GLU A 120 2.70 -7.89 7.41
N TRP A 121 4.00 -8.19 7.36
CA TRP A 121 4.81 -8.46 8.56
C TRP A 121 6.21 -7.88 8.38
N GLY A 122 6.78 -7.29 9.42
CA GLY A 122 8.09 -6.67 9.35
C GLY A 122 8.78 -6.46 10.69
N PHE A 123 9.95 -5.83 10.64
CA PHE A 123 10.65 -5.32 11.81
C PHE A 123 10.31 -3.85 12.00
N ASN A 124 10.19 -3.42 13.25
CA ASN A 124 9.91 -2.02 13.59
C ASN A 124 10.91 -1.47 14.60
N GLY A 125 11.00 -0.15 14.62
CA GLY A 125 11.84 0.59 15.56
C GLY A 125 11.46 2.06 15.57
N TYR A 126 12.34 2.86 16.12
CA TYR A 126 12.28 4.31 16.06
C TYR A 126 13.70 4.87 16.00
N MET A 127 13.82 6.09 15.51
CA MET A 127 15.04 6.89 15.59
C MET A 127 14.86 8.00 16.62
N ASP A 128 15.96 8.51 17.19
CA ASP A 128 15.95 9.74 17.99
C ASP A 128 15.87 11.01 17.11
N ALA A 129 15.87 12.18 17.76
CA ALA A 129 15.90 13.49 17.10
C ALA A 129 17.13 13.72 16.19
N ASN A 130 18.20 12.93 16.33
CA ASN A 130 19.38 12.97 15.45
C ASN A 130 19.31 11.92 14.33
N HIS A 131 18.13 11.30 14.12
CA HIS A 131 17.88 10.17 13.23
C HIS A 131 18.74 8.92 13.52
N SER A 132 19.24 8.76 14.75
CA SER A 132 19.98 7.56 15.18
C SER A 132 19.02 6.45 15.62
N ILE A 133 19.21 5.25 15.07
CA ILE A 133 18.58 4.01 15.57
C ILE A 133 19.23 3.48 16.86
N ASN A 134 20.43 3.97 17.20
CA ASN A 134 21.19 3.58 18.38
C ASN A 134 20.96 4.63 19.47
N MET A 135 20.10 4.33 20.45
CA MET A 135 19.79 5.23 21.55
C MET A 135 21.01 5.48 22.42
N LYS A 136 21.41 6.75 22.58
CA LYS A 136 22.53 7.18 23.43
C LYS A 136 22.05 7.87 24.69
N ASP A 137 22.98 8.03 25.64
CA ASP A 137 22.85 8.87 26.83
C ASP A 137 21.51 8.68 27.54
N ASP A 138 20.74 9.75 27.77
CA ASP A 138 19.46 9.68 28.48
C ASP A 138 18.40 8.82 27.78
N LEU A 139 18.50 8.59 26.47
CA LEU A 139 17.57 7.72 25.72
C LEU A 139 17.90 6.23 25.82
N ARG A 140 19.05 5.84 26.42
CA ARG A 140 19.50 4.43 26.47
C ARG A 140 18.47 3.47 27.06
N TYR A 141 17.60 3.92 27.97
CA TYR A 141 16.55 3.07 28.53
C TYR A 141 15.59 2.53 27.44
N LEU A 142 15.34 3.32 26.39
CA LEU A 142 14.50 2.96 25.23
C LEU A 142 15.24 2.20 24.12
N GLU A 143 16.51 1.80 24.30
CA GLU A 143 17.20 0.99 23.30
C GLU A 143 16.45 -0.32 23.02
N LEU A 144 16.31 -0.71 21.74
CA LEU A 144 15.53 -1.87 21.34
C LEU A 144 16.37 -3.15 21.15
N LYS A 145 15.73 -4.30 21.31
CA LYS A 145 16.19 -5.60 20.81
C LYS A 145 15.67 -5.73 19.37
N GLN A 146 16.29 -5.05 18.40
CA GLN A 146 15.72 -4.82 17.06
C GLN A 146 15.22 -6.10 16.36
N GLY A 147 15.98 -7.20 16.38
CA GLY A 147 15.56 -8.50 15.83
C GLY A 147 14.40 -9.20 16.57
N ARG A 148 13.85 -8.58 17.63
CA ARG A 148 12.61 -8.98 18.32
C ARG A 148 11.53 -7.90 18.26
N SER A 149 11.83 -6.68 17.82
CA SER A 149 10.84 -5.62 17.59
C SER A 149 10.16 -5.84 16.24
N TRP A 150 8.87 -6.21 16.26
CA TRP A 150 8.14 -6.60 15.05
C TRP A 150 6.81 -5.87 14.88
N ASN A 151 6.47 -5.70 13.61
CA ASN A 151 5.22 -5.13 13.12
C ASN A 151 4.38 -6.22 12.42
N PHE A 152 3.07 -6.06 12.47
CA PHE A 152 2.13 -6.83 11.68
C PHE A 152 0.96 -5.92 11.26
N ASN A 153 0.59 -5.94 9.98
CA ASN A 153 -0.50 -5.11 9.45
C ASN A 153 -1.59 -5.99 8.82
N ILE A 154 -2.85 -5.60 9.01
CA ILE A 154 -4.01 -6.14 8.28
C ILE A 154 -4.67 -4.99 7.52
N ASN A 155 -4.40 -4.89 6.22
CA ASN A 155 -4.96 -3.88 5.34
C ASN A 155 -6.22 -4.45 4.70
N PHE A 156 -7.37 -4.24 5.35
CA PHE A 156 -8.61 -4.98 5.09
C PHE A 156 -9.54 -4.33 4.07
N LEU A 157 -9.36 -3.05 3.75
CA LEU A 157 -10.18 -2.33 2.76
C LEU A 157 -9.27 -1.59 1.79
N GLN A 158 -9.59 -1.64 0.50
CA GLN A 158 -8.91 -0.87 -0.56
C GLN A 158 -9.92 -0.31 -1.55
N TYR A 159 -9.71 0.94 -1.95
CA TYR A 159 -10.29 1.57 -3.13
C TYR A 159 -9.17 1.93 -4.13
N SER A 160 -9.47 2.00 -5.42
CA SER A 160 -8.46 2.25 -6.46
C SER A 160 -9.05 3.01 -7.65
N LEU A 161 -8.42 4.12 -8.03
CA LEU A 161 -8.82 4.98 -9.14
C LEU A 161 -7.69 4.97 -10.18
N GLY A 162 -7.90 4.33 -11.33
CA GLY A 162 -6.93 4.34 -12.43
C GLY A 162 -7.03 5.62 -13.26
N PHE A 163 -5.90 6.18 -13.69
CA PHE A 163 -5.84 7.40 -14.52
C PHE A 163 -6.14 7.08 -16.00
N ASN A 164 -7.36 6.58 -16.28
CA ASN A 164 -7.77 6.03 -17.59
C ASN A 164 -6.86 4.90 -18.13
N THR A 165 -6.01 4.33 -17.27
CA THR A 165 -5.04 3.28 -17.58
C THR A 165 -5.08 2.19 -16.50
N ASP A 166 -4.61 0.99 -16.85
CA ASP A 166 -4.45 -0.12 -15.91
C ASP A 166 -3.04 -0.18 -15.27
N LYS A 167 -2.20 0.82 -15.60
CA LYS A 167 -0.78 0.92 -15.19
C LYS A 167 -0.50 1.96 -14.10
N ALA A 168 -1.41 2.90 -13.83
CA ALA A 168 -1.18 4.01 -12.92
C ALA A 168 -2.48 4.50 -12.30
N GLY A 169 -2.43 4.90 -11.03
CA GLY A 169 -3.59 5.42 -10.33
C GLY A 169 -3.37 5.69 -8.84
N LEU A 170 -4.44 6.19 -8.22
CA LEU A 170 -4.52 6.40 -6.77
C LEU A 170 -5.05 5.15 -6.07
N VAL A 171 -4.51 4.88 -4.88
CA VAL A 171 -4.94 3.81 -3.98
C VAL A 171 -5.17 4.39 -2.58
N THR A 172 -6.34 4.12 -2.01
CA THR A 172 -6.66 4.44 -0.62
C THR A 172 -7.36 3.25 0.03
N GLY A 173 -7.69 3.31 1.32
CA GLY A 173 -8.24 2.17 2.04
C GLY A 173 -8.25 2.32 3.56
N LEU A 174 -8.29 1.19 4.25
CA LEU A 174 -8.09 1.08 5.70
C LEU A 174 -7.19 -0.09 6.04
N GLY A 175 -6.49 0.01 7.17
CA GLY A 175 -5.76 -1.11 7.77
C GLY A 175 -5.57 -0.95 9.28
N PHE A 176 -5.20 -2.04 9.94
CA PHE A 176 -4.73 -2.01 11.33
C PHE A 176 -3.22 -2.27 11.38
N GLU A 177 -2.47 -1.39 12.02
CA GLU A 177 -1.05 -1.53 12.29
C GLU A 177 -0.80 -1.94 13.75
N PHE A 178 -0.17 -3.10 13.96
CA PHE A 178 0.18 -3.66 15.27
C PHE A 178 1.70 -3.66 15.48
N ASN A 179 2.19 -2.74 16.31
CA ASN A 179 3.60 -2.54 16.60
C ASN A 179 4.01 -3.17 17.94
N ASN A 180 5.19 -3.81 18.00
CA ASN A 180 5.62 -4.63 19.14
C ASN A 180 7.10 -4.41 19.50
N TYR A 181 7.42 -3.20 19.96
CA TYR A 181 8.75 -2.78 20.40
C TYR A 181 9.21 -3.59 21.62
N HIS A 182 10.37 -4.25 21.55
CA HIS A 182 10.95 -4.96 22.70
C HIS A 182 12.17 -4.19 23.22
N PHE A 183 12.07 -3.63 24.42
CA PHE A 183 13.18 -2.91 25.06
C PHE A 183 14.35 -3.85 25.37
N ARG A 184 15.58 -3.32 25.29
CA ARG A 184 16.80 -4.01 25.69
C ARG A 184 16.85 -4.16 27.20
N ASN A 185 16.54 -3.06 27.88
CA ASN A 185 16.56 -2.89 29.32
C ASN A 185 15.29 -3.45 29.99
N PRO A 186 15.38 -3.90 31.25
CA PRO A 186 14.27 -4.48 32.03
C PRO A 186 13.30 -3.43 32.61
N ILE A 187 12.95 -2.40 31.83
CA ILE A 187 12.06 -1.30 32.21
C ILE A 187 10.58 -1.59 31.90
N THR A 188 9.66 -0.79 32.43
CA THR A 188 8.36 -0.51 31.77
C THR A 188 8.20 0.99 31.56
N LEU A 189 7.40 1.39 30.56
CA LEU A 189 6.87 2.74 30.56
C LEU A 189 5.81 2.87 31.66
N THR A 190 5.73 4.05 32.27
CA THR A 190 4.61 4.46 33.13
C THR A 190 3.98 5.72 32.54
N ALA A 191 2.66 5.77 32.50
CA ALA A 191 1.92 6.98 32.12
C ALA A 191 1.98 7.97 33.28
N GLY A 192 3.10 8.68 33.39
CA GLY A 192 3.29 9.73 34.38
C GLY A 192 2.53 10.99 33.98
N THR A 193 1.95 11.63 34.98
CA THR A 193 1.40 12.99 34.89
C THR A 193 2.49 13.98 35.31
N PRO A 194 3.00 14.87 34.44
CA PRO A 194 2.60 15.11 33.04
C PRO A 194 3.44 14.34 31.98
N VAL A 195 4.58 13.76 32.34
CA VAL A 195 5.53 13.12 31.39
C VAL A 195 5.56 11.60 31.58
N THR A 196 5.57 10.85 30.47
CA THR A 196 5.75 9.39 30.48
C THR A 196 7.19 9.04 30.77
N GLY A 197 7.41 8.34 31.88
CA GLY A 197 8.73 7.94 32.35
C GLY A 197 9.00 6.45 32.15
N ALA A 198 10.23 6.03 32.49
CA ALA A 198 10.59 4.63 32.63
C ALA A 198 10.62 4.22 34.11
N ASP A 199 9.77 3.28 34.46
CA ASP A 199 9.82 2.57 35.73
C ASP A 199 10.82 1.41 35.62
N SER A 200 11.79 1.41 36.55
CA SER A 200 12.86 0.43 36.66
C SER A 200 12.80 -0.38 37.96
N THR A 201 11.68 -0.35 38.69
CA THR A 201 11.50 -1.08 39.98
C THR A 201 11.77 -2.57 39.87
N TYR A 202 11.51 -3.18 38.71
CA TYR A 202 11.84 -4.60 38.42
C TYR A 202 13.35 -4.91 38.46
N ILE A 203 14.24 -3.92 38.39
CA ILE A 203 15.69 -4.10 38.60
C ILE A 203 16.02 -4.26 40.09
N LEU A 204 15.21 -3.65 40.96
CA LEU A 204 15.45 -3.55 42.40
C LEU A 204 14.83 -4.71 43.19
N ASP A 205 14.01 -5.56 42.56
CA ASP A 205 13.43 -6.77 43.16
C ASP A 205 14.27 -8.01 42.80
N PRO A 206 15.13 -8.52 43.71
CA PRO A 206 15.99 -9.67 43.42
C PRO A 206 15.21 -10.98 43.16
N ASN A 207 13.89 -11.00 43.40
CA ASN A 207 13.04 -12.15 43.10
C ASN A 207 12.50 -12.16 41.66
N LYS A 208 12.77 -11.11 40.84
CA LYS A 208 12.18 -10.91 39.50
C LYS A 208 13.25 -10.63 38.43
N ASN A 209 13.88 -11.66 37.89
CA ASN A 209 14.70 -11.52 36.68
C ASN A 209 13.81 -11.29 35.45
N VAL A 210 13.86 -10.08 34.86
CA VAL A 210 13.03 -9.69 33.71
C VAL A 210 13.54 -10.32 32.41
N VAL A 211 12.90 -11.42 32.01
CA VAL A 211 13.16 -12.12 30.74
C VAL A 211 12.67 -11.32 29.53
N LYS A 212 11.60 -10.51 29.70
CA LYS A 212 10.98 -9.76 28.60
C LYS A 212 10.37 -8.46 29.08
N SER A 213 10.77 -7.35 28.47
CA SER A 213 9.96 -6.14 28.42
C SER A 213 9.54 -5.84 26.98
N LYS A 214 8.35 -5.28 26.83
CA LYS A 214 7.71 -4.96 25.55
C LYS A 214 6.76 -3.78 25.71
N PHE A 215 6.77 -2.89 24.74
CA PHE A 215 5.72 -1.93 24.47
C PHE A 215 4.97 -2.32 23.19
N SER A 216 3.66 -2.09 23.18
CA SER A 216 2.79 -2.48 22.06
C SER A 216 1.80 -1.38 21.75
N THR A 217 1.64 -1.03 20.48
CA THR A 217 0.69 -0.01 20.02
C THR A 217 -0.13 -0.51 18.83
N THR A 218 -1.41 -0.14 18.80
CA THR A 218 -2.36 -0.48 17.75
C THR A 218 -2.96 0.80 17.18
N HIS A 219 -2.90 0.95 15.85
CA HIS A 219 -3.46 2.07 15.12
C HIS A 219 -4.41 1.58 14.02
N LEU A 220 -5.46 2.35 13.73
CA LEU A 220 -6.18 2.29 12.45
C LEU A 220 -5.48 3.27 11.50
N THR A 221 -5.18 2.82 10.28
CA THR A 221 -4.44 3.58 9.27
C THR A 221 -5.27 3.84 8.02
N VAL A 222 -5.05 5.02 7.42
CA VAL A 222 -5.66 5.48 6.17
C VAL A 222 -4.53 5.89 5.21
N PRO A 223 -4.29 5.18 4.12
CA PRO A 223 -3.28 5.55 3.13
C PRO A 223 -3.87 6.46 2.05
N LEU A 224 -3.01 7.28 1.44
CA LEU A 224 -3.24 7.88 0.13
C LEU A 224 -1.96 7.69 -0.69
N LEU A 225 -2.02 6.76 -1.64
CA LEU A 225 -0.87 6.30 -2.41
C LEU A 225 -1.06 6.58 -3.90
N PHE A 226 0.03 6.94 -4.56
CA PHE A 226 0.19 6.76 -6.00
C PHE A 226 0.78 5.36 -6.20
N GLU A 227 0.31 4.62 -7.21
CA GLU A 227 0.90 3.33 -7.59
C GLU A 227 1.05 3.23 -9.11
N PHE A 228 2.24 2.80 -9.52
CA PHE A 228 2.64 2.53 -10.89
C PHE A 228 2.90 1.03 -11.05
N GLN A 229 2.36 0.44 -12.11
CA GLN A 229 2.48 -0.98 -12.46
C GLN A 229 3.12 -1.14 -13.84
N ILE A 230 4.34 -1.64 -13.87
CA ILE A 230 5.04 -1.98 -15.11
C ILE A 230 4.65 -3.41 -15.51
N PRO A 231 3.96 -3.61 -16.66
CA PRO A 231 3.68 -4.95 -17.16
C PRO A 231 4.99 -5.60 -17.63
N THR A 232 5.31 -6.78 -17.10
CA THR A 232 6.37 -7.61 -17.69
C THR A 232 5.77 -8.47 -18.81
N GLY A 233 6.57 -8.90 -19.78
CA GLY A 233 6.09 -9.67 -20.94
C GLY A 233 5.34 -10.97 -20.59
N HIS A 234 5.53 -11.49 -19.37
CA HIS A 234 4.74 -12.59 -18.84
C HIS A 234 3.42 -12.05 -18.25
N SER A 235 2.32 -12.19 -19.02
CA SER A 235 0.98 -11.62 -18.77
C SER A 235 0.43 -11.69 -17.33
N LYS A 236 0.86 -12.67 -16.51
CA LYS A 236 0.46 -12.82 -15.10
C LYS A 236 1.26 -11.98 -14.08
N HIS A 237 2.41 -11.42 -14.45
CA HIS A 237 3.31 -10.74 -13.50
C HIS A 237 3.60 -9.29 -13.87
N ARG A 238 3.34 -8.40 -12.91
CA ARG A 238 3.68 -6.98 -12.96
C ARG A 238 4.71 -6.67 -11.89
N ILE A 239 5.58 -5.70 -12.17
CA ILE A 239 6.29 -4.98 -11.11
C ILE A 239 5.34 -3.86 -10.69
N PHE A 240 5.05 -3.72 -9.40
CA PHE A 240 4.40 -2.51 -8.88
C PHE A 240 5.37 -1.73 -7.99
N PHE A 241 5.29 -0.41 -8.08
CA PHE A 241 5.88 0.53 -7.13
C PHE A 241 4.77 1.46 -6.66
N SER A 242 4.62 1.63 -5.35
CA SER A 242 3.65 2.53 -4.76
C SER A 242 4.30 3.37 -3.66
N THR A 243 3.96 4.64 -3.63
CA THR A 243 4.46 5.60 -2.66
C THR A 243 3.39 6.62 -2.30
N GLY A 244 3.47 7.20 -1.10
CA GLY A 244 2.55 8.23 -0.66
C GLY A 244 2.54 8.40 0.85
N VAL A 245 1.42 8.90 1.35
CA VAL A 245 1.22 9.20 2.78
C VAL A 245 0.33 8.15 3.46
N ILE A 246 0.54 7.96 4.75
CA ILE A 246 -0.25 7.10 5.62
C ILE A 246 -0.60 7.84 6.91
N GLY A 247 -1.86 8.26 7.05
CA GLY A 247 -2.41 8.73 8.31
C GLY A 247 -2.70 7.56 9.25
N GLY A 248 -2.66 7.79 10.55
CA GLY A 248 -3.06 6.80 11.54
C GLY A 248 -3.56 7.41 12.84
N VAL A 249 -4.59 6.81 13.43
CA VAL A 249 -5.12 7.17 14.76
C VAL A 249 -4.86 6.03 15.75
N LYS A 250 -4.49 6.37 16.97
CA LYS A 250 -4.21 5.42 18.06
C LYS A 250 -5.51 4.84 18.61
N ILE A 251 -5.58 3.50 18.70
CA ILE A 251 -6.73 2.75 19.25
C ILE A 251 -6.37 2.00 20.54
N GLY A 252 -5.08 1.77 20.79
CA GLY A 252 -4.64 1.33 22.11
C GLY A 252 -3.15 1.09 22.22
N SER A 253 -2.69 1.12 23.47
CA SER A 253 -1.31 0.89 23.85
C SER A 253 -1.23 0.06 25.12
N SER A 254 -0.20 -0.80 25.22
CA SER A 254 0.07 -1.55 26.44
C SER A 254 1.53 -1.94 26.57
N THR A 255 2.07 -1.78 27.78
CA THR A 255 3.33 -2.40 28.19
C THR A 255 3.08 -3.84 28.67
N LYS A 256 4.11 -4.68 28.56
CA LYS A 256 4.15 -6.00 29.20
C LYS A 256 5.56 -6.28 29.71
N VAL A 257 5.66 -6.55 31.01
CA VAL A 257 6.84 -7.14 31.65
C VAL A 257 6.57 -8.63 31.89
N GLN A 258 7.58 -9.48 31.72
CA GLN A 258 7.55 -10.88 32.10
C GLN A 258 8.86 -11.22 32.80
N TYR A 259 8.74 -11.77 34.00
CA TYR A 259 9.84 -12.06 34.89
C TYR A 259 9.79 -13.52 35.37
N GLU A 260 10.97 -14.05 35.66
CA GLU A 260 11.20 -15.37 36.21
C GLU A 260 12.14 -15.27 37.42
N GLY A 261 12.05 -16.22 38.34
CA GLY A 261 12.65 -16.12 39.67
C GLY A 261 11.85 -17.00 40.63
N THR A 262 11.69 -16.58 41.89
CA THR A 262 10.99 -17.35 42.94
C THR A 262 9.56 -17.73 42.53
N LYS A 263 8.90 -16.92 41.69
CA LYS A 263 7.68 -17.28 40.93
C LYS A 263 7.76 -16.67 39.52
N LYS A 264 7.30 -17.39 38.50
CA LYS A 264 7.15 -16.85 37.13
C LYS A 264 5.90 -15.98 37.05
N GLY A 265 6.00 -14.79 36.47
CA GLY A 265 4.90 -13.82 36.41
C GLY A 265 4.87 -12.99 35.13
N LYS A 266 3.76 -12.26 34.92
CA LYS A 266 3.52 -11.41 33.76
C LYS A 266 2.65 -10.21 34.17
N ASP A 267 3.20 -9.01 34.05
CA ASP A 267 2.47 -7.78 34.34
C ASP A 267 2.18 -7.09 33.01
N LYS A 268 0.93 -6.66 32.79
CA LYS A 268 0.50 -6.01 31.55
C LYS A 268 -0.42 -4.83 31.85
N THR A 269 0.07 -3.62 31.59
CA THR A 269 -0.68 -2.38 31.80
C THR A 269 -1.18 -1.86 30.46
N ARG A 270 -2.50 -1.69 30.31
CA ARG A 270 -3.10 -0.91 29.21
C ARG A 270 -3.27 0.53 29.71
N ASN A 271 -2.67 1.48 29.01
CA ASN A 271 -2.73 2.92 29.30
C ASN A 271 -2.36 3.67 28.00
N ASP A 272 -2.51 4.99 27.97
CA ASP A 272 -2.24 5.83 26.80
C ASP A 272 -0.77 6.23 26.67
N PHE A 273 -0.01 6.20 27.78
CA PHE A 273 1.44 6.50 27.86
C PHE A 273 1.84 7.77 27.11
N ASN A 274 0.98 8.81 27.17
CA ASN A 274 1.12 10.08 26.46
C ASN A 274 1.51 9.94 24.97
N LEU A 275 1.05 8.86 24.31
CA LEU A 275 1.29 8.65 22.88
C LEU A 275 0.42 9.54 22.00
N SER A 276 1.04 10.13 20.99
CA SER A 276 0.40 10.93 19.94
C SER A 276 -0.84 10.24 19.39
N GLN A 277 -2.01 10.84 19.65
CA GLN A 277 -3.31 10.26 19.28
C GLN A 277 -3.48 10.16 17.75
N PHE A 278 -2.88 11.10 17.01
CA PHE A 278 -2.80 11.10 15.56
C PHE A 278 -1.33 11.12 15.12
N ARG A 279 -1.05 10.48 13.97
CA ARG A 279 0.26 10.53 13.30
C ARG A 279 0.07 10.48 11.79
N TYR A 280 1.04 11.01 11.07
CA TYR A 280 1.19 10.82 9.64
C TYR A 280 2.57 10.26 9.32
N GLY A 281 2.68 9.58 8.19
CA GLY A 281 3.93 8.98 7.74
C GLY A 281 4.03 8.92 6.23
N LEU A 282 5.25 8.70 5.75
CA LEU A 282 5.54 8.31 4.37
C LEU A 282 5.54 6.78 4.29
N THR A 283 5.02 6.22 3.20
CA THR A 283 5.07 4.78 2.93
C THR A 283 5.53 4.52 1.51
N ALA A 284 6.44 3.56 1.34
CA ALA A 284 6.98 3.12 0.06
C ALA A 284 6.88 1.60 -0.05
N ARG A 285 6.44 1.10 -1.20
CA ARG A 285 6.04 -0.28 -1.45
C ARG A 285 6.53 -0.71 -2.82
N ILE A 286 7.13 -1.89 -2.93
CA ILE A 286 7.56 -2.45 -4.22
C ILE A 286 7.37 -3.97 -4.24
N GLY A 287 6.95 -4.51 -5.37
CA GLY A 287 6.77 -5.95 -5.49
C GLY A 287 6.72 -6.48 -6.92
N TYR A 288 7.11 -7.74 -7.06
CA TYR A 288 7.13 -8.49 -8.30
C TYR A 288 6.77 -9.96 -8.03
N GLY A 289 5.67 -10.43 -8.62
CA GLY A 289 5.17 -11.79 -8.41
C GLY A 289 4.87 -12.09 -6.94
N GLY A 290 5.62 -13.04 -6.37
CA GLY A 290 5.51 -13.44 -4.95
C GLY A 290 6.37 -12.61 -3.98
N PHE A 291 7.39 -11.88 -4.45
CA PHE A 291 8.24 -11.07 -3.58
C PHE A 291 7.73 -9.62 -3.52
N ARG A 292 7.41 -9.13 -2.33
CA ARG A 292 6.78 -7.82 -2.11
C ARG A 292 7.24 -7.26 -0.77
N VAL A 293 7.62 -6.00 -0.73
CA VAL A 293 8.14 -5.33 0.48
C VAL A 293 7.48 -3.98 0.68
N PHE A 294 7.48 -3.51 1.92
CA PHE A 294 7.04 -2.19 2.31
C PHE A 294 8.00 -1.55 3.32
N ALA A 295 8.02 -0.23 3.34
CA ALA A 295 8.63 0.59 4.38
C ALA A 295 7.65 1.72 4.77
N ASN A 296 7.49 1.95 6.07
CA ASN A 296 6.74 3.06 6.64
C ASN A 296 7.69 3.90 7.51
N TYR A 297 7.63 5.22 7.42
CA TYR A 297 8.35 6.16 8.29
C TYR A 297 7.40 7.23 8.79
N TYR A 298 7.38 7.46 10.10
CA TYR A 298 6.51 8.42 10.78
C TYR A 298 7.37 9.57 11.35
N PRO A 299 7.42 10.74 10.69
CA PRO A 299 8.07 11.94 11.23
C PRO A 299 7.24 12.61 12.34
N THR A 300 6.00 12.15 12.62
CA THR A 300 5.32 12.50 13.87
C THR A 300 6.00 11.80 15.05
N PRO A 301 6.40 12.51 16.12
CA PRO A 301 6.89 11.90 17.34
C PRO A 301 5.92 10.85 17.93
N LEU A 302 6.48 9.78 18.48
CA LEU A 302 5.74 8.69 19.11
C LEU A 302 4.93 9.16 20.34
N PHE A 303 5.50 10.09 21.10
CA PHE A 303 4.89 10.71 22.27
C PHE A 303 4.41 12.13 21.93
N GLU A 304 3.38 12.59 22.65
CA GLU A 304 2.91 13.96 22.58
C GLU A 304 4.00 14.95 23.04
N GLU A 305 4.00 16.14 22.44
CA GLU A 305 4.98 17.21 22.68
C GLU A 305 5.15 17.51 24.18
N GLY A 306 6.40 17.51 24.64
CA GLY A 306 6.76 17.72 26.05
C GLY A 306 6.35 16.60 27.02
N LYS A 307 5.66 15.54 26.58
CA LYS A 307 5.16 14.45 27.44
C LYS A 307 5.92 13.12 27.32
N GLY A 308 6.97 13.09 26.52
CA GLY A 308 7.91 11.97 26.38
C GLY A 308 9.12 12.37 25.51
N PRO A 309 10.12 11.49 25.36
CA PRO A 309 11.27 11.74 24.50
C PRO A 309 10.89 11.72 23.01
N GLU A 310 11.53 12.57 22.22
CA GLU A 310 11.28 12.63 20.77
C GLU A 310 11.85 11.39 20.07
N LEU A 311 10.94 10.58 19.53
CA LEU A 311 11.25 9.34 18.82
C LEU A 311 10.37 9.21 17.58
N TYR A 312 10.96 8.96 16.42
CA TYR A 312 10.28 8.85 15.13
C TYR A 312 10.14 7.38 14.69
N PRO A 313 8.93 6.77 14.70
CA PRO A 313 8.75 5.36 14.36
C PRO A 313 9.04 5.02 12.90
N PHE A 314 9.60 3.84 12.67
CA PHE A 314 9.74 3.26 11.33
C PHE A 314 9.44 1.76 11.32
N THR A 315 9.12 1.22 10.15
CA THR A 315 8.88 -0.20 9.92
C THR A 315 9.35 -0.58 8.52
N VAL A 316 9.97 -1.76 8.37
CA VAL A 316 10.32 -2.35 7.07
C VAL A 316 9.95 -3.83 7.09
N GLY A 317 9.29 -4.34 6.05
CA GLY A 317 8.75 -5.69 6.05
C GLY A 317 8.34 -6.25 4.69
N LEU A 318 7.74 -7.44 4.73
CA LEU A 318 7.22 -8.20 3.60
C LEU A 318 5.69 -8.11 3.54
N ILE A 319 5.14 -8.05 2.33
CA ILE A 319 3.69 -8.12 2.07
C ILE A 319 3.36 -9.57 1.71
N LEU A 320 2.87 -10.34 2.69
CA LEU A 320 2.79 -11.81 2.65
C LEU A 320 1.66 -12.32 1.74
N LEU A 321 0.47 -11.74 1.89
CA LEU A 321 -0.75 -12.13 1.17
C LEU A 321 -1.44 -10.87 0.64
N LYS A 322 -2.00 -10.94 -0.58
CA LYS A 322 -2.90 -9.90 -1.12
C LYS A 322 -4.34 -10.34 -0.89
N LEU A 323 -5.20 -9.40 -0.52
CA LEU A 323 -6.64 -9.59 -0.31
C LEU A 323 -7.48 -9.09 -1.51
#